data_AF-A0A1L4A0E3-F1
#
_entry.id   AF-A0A1L4A0E3-F1
#
_cell.length_a   1.000
_cell.length_b   1.000
_cell.length_c   1.000
_cell.angle_alpha   90.00
_cell.angle_beta   90.00
_cell.angle_gamma   90.00
#
_symmetry.space_group_name_H-M   'P 1'
#
loop_
_entity.id
_entity.type
_entity.pdbx_description
1 polymer ?
#
loop_
_entity_poly.entity_id
_entity_poly.type
_entity_poly.pdbx_seq_one_letter_code
_entity_poly.pdbx_strand_id
1 'polypeptide(L)' 'MIGKAVSVTEFDAATPDEAISAAAAKGYAFTYFNSNRSQREQLIGQPKFKGVLGPMWDVDAIRYEDQAAYREFSQ' A
#
# COMPACT_ATOMS: atom_id res chain seq x y z
N MET A 1 10.49 17.97 19.52
CA MET A 1 9.51 17.23 18.69
C MET A 1 9.86 15.76 18.76
N ILE A 2 8.97 14.93 19.30
CA ILE A 2 9.18 13.47 19.34
C ILE A 2 8.88 12.99 17.92
N GLY A 3 9.91 12.60 17.16
CA GLY A 3 9.74 12.02 15.84
C GLY A 3 8.87 10.76 15.98
N LYS A 4 7.66 10.79 15.41
CA LYS A 4 6.77 9.63 15.40
C LYS A 4 7.50 8.53 14.63
N ALA A 5 7.84 7.44 15.31
CA ALA A 5 8.46 6.30 14.67
C ALA A 5 7.57 5.83 13.51
N VAL A 6 8.13 5.79 12.30
CA VAL A 6 7.45 5.19 11.15
C VAL A 6 7.54 3.69 11.33
N SER A 7 6.42 3.04 11.64
CA SER A 7 6.33 1.59 11.70
C SER A 7 5.98 1.04 10.32
N VAL A 8 6.77 0.10 9.82
CA VAL A 8 6.43 -0.68 8.64
C VAL A 8 5.44 -1.77 9.05
N THR A 9 4.38 -1.95 8.28
CA THR A 9 3.40 -3.02 8.48
C THR A 9 3.30 -3.86 7.22
N GLU A 10 3.54 -5.15 7.35
CA GLU A 10 3.51 -6.13 6.26
C GLU A 10 2.33 -7.10 6.43
N PHE A 11 1.77 -7.57 5.33
CA PHE A 11 0.77 -8.65 5.30
C PHE A 11 0.80 -9.33 3.93
N ASP A 12 0.48 -10.62 3.91
CA ASP A 12 0.33 -11.38 2.67
C ASP A 12 -1.12 -11.35 2.20
N ALA A 13 -1.32 -11.18 0.90
CA ALA A 13 -2.62 -11.27 0.25
C ALA A 13 -2.45 -11.68 -1.22
N ALA A 14 -3.26 -12.62 -1.69
CA ALA A 14 -3.30 -13.03 -3.09
C ALA A 14 -4.32 -12.21 -3.91
N THR A 15 -5.28 -11.55 -3.25
CA THR A 15 -6.33 -10.76 -3.87
C THR A 15 -6.56 -9.41 -3.18
N PRO A 16 -7.16 -8.41 -3.85
CA PRO A 16 -7.54 -7.15 -3.21
C PRO A 16 -8.47 -7.31 -1.99
N ASP A 17 -9.41 -8.26 -2.02
CA ASP A 17 -10.34 -8.50 -0.92
C ASP A 17 -9.65 -9.13 0.30
N GLU A 18 -8.70 -10.03 0.06
CA GLU A 18 -7.80 -10.54 1.11
C GLU A 18 -6.95 -9.43 1.71
N ALA A 19 -6.43 -8.53 0.88
CA ALA A 19 -5.65 -7.39 1.34
C ALA A 19 -6.49 -6.45 2.22
N ILE A 20 -7.75 -6.19 1.85
CA ILE A 20 -8.68 -5.39 2.67
C ILE A 20 -8.92 -6.06 4.02
N SER A 21 -9.16 -7.37 4.03
CA SER A 21 -9.41 -8.14 5.25
C SER A 21 -8.19 -8.16 6.18
N ALA A 22 -7.00 -8.40 5.62
CA ALA A 22 -5.74 -8.41 6.36
C ALA A 22 -5.38 -7.02 6.93
N ALA A 23 -5.60 -5.97 6.15
CA ALA A 23 -5.38 -4.59 6.60
C ALA A 23 -6.38 -4.18 7.71
N ALA A 24 -7.65 -4.59 7.59
CA ALA A 24 -8.66 -4.36 8.62
C ALA A 24 -8.33 -5.04 9.95
N ALA A 25 -7.81 -6.28 9.92
CA ALA A 25 -7.32 -6.98 11.11
C ALA A 25 -6.15 -6.26 11.81
N LYS A 26 -5.46 -5.36 11.08
CA LYS A 26 -4.36 -4.52 11.59
C LYS A 26 -4.80 -3.09 11.92
N GLY A 27 -6.11 -2.80 11.86
CA GLY A 27 -6.70 -1.51 12.21
C GLY A 27 -6.68 -0.47 11.08
N TYR A 28 -6.36 -0.86 9.85
CA TYR A 28 -6.41 0.03 8.69
C TYR A 28 -7.77 -0.05 8.00
N ALA A 29 -8.38 1.11 7.75
CA ALA A 29 -9.66 1.19 7.07
C ALA A 29 -9.47 1.33 5.56
N PHE A 30 -10.12 0.47 4.77
CA PHE A 30 -10.23 0.65 3.32
C PHE A 30 -10.90 1.99 2.99
N THR A 31 -10.44 2.65 1.93
CA THR A 31 -11.01 3.92 1.45
C THR A 31 -11.59 3.81 0.05
N TYR A 32 -10.79 3.37 -0.92
CA TYR A 32 -11.18 3.24 -2.33
C TYR A 32 -10.15 2.40 -3.09
N PHE A 33 -10.49 1.93 -4.29
CA PHE A 33 -9.53 1.30 -5.18
C PHE A 33 -8.76 2.36 -5.98
N ASN A 34 -7.46 2.16 -6.14
CA ASN A 34 -6.63 3.05 -6.92
C ASN A 34 -7.06 3.06 -8.39
N SER A 35 -7.32 4.25 -8.92
CA SER A 35 -7.70 4.47 -10.33
C SER A 35 -6.70 5.37 -11.07
N ASN A 36 -5.58 5.72 -10.44
CA ASN A 36 -4.58 6.62 -11.02
C ASN A 36 -3.79 5.92 -12.13
N ARG A 37 -4.16 6.20 -13.39
CA ARG A 37 -3.52 5.64 -14.58
C ARG A 37 -2.10 6.12 -14.84
N SER A 38 -1.63 7.12 -14.11
CA SER A 38 -0.23 7.57 -14.16
C SER A 38 0.70 6.67 -13.35
N GLN A 39 0.13 5.79 -12.51
CA GLN A 39 0.88 4.79 -11.75
C GLN A 39 1.08 3.52 -12.58
N ARG A 40 1.92 2.61 -12.09
CA ARG A 40 2.15 1.32 -12.74
C ARG A 40 0.84 0.53 -12.85
N GLU A 41 0.69 -0.20 -13.94
CA GLU A 41 -0.54 -0.94 -14.25
C GLU A 41 -0.94 -1.91 -13.13
N GLN A 42 0.05 -2.56 -12.49
CA GLN A 42 -0.16 -3.50 -11.39
C GLN A 42 -0.77 -2.85 -10.13
N LEU A 43 -0.66 -1.53 -10.00
CA LEU A 43 -1.19 -0.76 -8.88
C LEU A 43 -2.64 -0.32 -9.12
N ILE A 44 -3.11 -0.34 -10.37
CA ILE A 44 -4.48 0.03 -10.71
C ILE A 44 -5.42 -1.06 -10.20
N GLY A 45 -6.50 -0.67 -9.52
CA GLY A 45 -7.44 -1.60 -8.88
C GLY A 45 -7.02 -2.11 -7.51
N GLN A 46 -5.84 -1.72 -7.01
CA GLN A 46 -5.40 -2.09 -5.66
C GLN A 46 -6.10 -1.25 -4.57
N PRO A 47 -6.39 -1.80 -3.37
CA PRO A 47 -7.12 -1.09 -2.34
C PRO A 47 -6.27 0.04 -1.72
N LYS A 48 -6.85 1.18 -1.36
CA LYS A 48 -6.18 2.21 -0.55
C LYS A 48 -6.69 2.18 0.88
N PHE A 49 -5.84 2.56 1.83
CA PHE A 49 -6.15 2.54 3.26
C PHE A 49 -5.96 3.91 3.91
N LYS A 50 -6.84 4.24 4.87
CA LYS A 50 -6.77 5.49 5.63
C LYS A 50 -5.56 5.50 6.55
N GLY A 51 -4.77 6.56 6.48
CA GLY A 51 -3.62 6.76 7.37
C GLY A 51 -2.39 5.92 7.00
N VAL A 52 -2.43 5.20 5.88
CA VAL A 52 -1.27 4.52 5.30
C VAL A 52 -0.75 5.38 4.15
N LEU A 53 0.48 5.85 4.28
CA LEU A 53 1.24 6.39 3.15
C LEU A 53 1.91 5.20 2.47
N GLY A 54 1.67 5.03 1.18
CA GLY A 54 2.35 3.98 0.44
C GLY A 54 3.87 4.29 0.33
N PRO A 55 4.70 3.28 0.07
CA PRO A 55 6.16 3.40 0.03
C PRO A 55 6.81 4.34 -1.01
N MET A 56 6.07 5.18 -1.77
CA MET A 56 6.67 6.16 -2.69
C MET A 56 6.09 7.57 -2.51
N TRP A 57 6.99 8.54 -2.69
CA TRP A 57 6.82 9.98 -2.44
C TRP A 57 5.69 10.58 -3.28
N ASP A 58 5.00 11.56 -2.67
CA ASP A 58 3.91 12.41 -3.20
C ASP A 58 2.46 11.98 -2.90
N VAL A 59 2.22 11.48 -1.68
CA VAL A 59 0.89 11.49 -1.01
C VAL A 59 -0.21 10.66 -1.70
N ASP A 60 0.05 10.08 -2.87
CA ASP A 60 -0.93 9.34 -3.68
C ASP A 60 -0.44 7.97 -4.18
N ALA A 61 0.84 7.64 -4.02
CA ALA A 61 1.39 6.38 -4.51
C ALA A 61 1.26 5.27 -3.47
N ILE A 62 0.51 4.23 -3.84
CA ILE A 62 0.56 2.92 -3.20
C ILE A 62 1.70 2.12 -3.79
N ARG A 63 2.38 1.34 -2.95
CA ARG A 63 3.26 0.28 -3.42
C ARG A 63 2.88 -1.00 -2.68
N TYR A 64 2.04 -1.81 -3.31
CA TYR A 64 1.92 -3.22 -2.97
C TYR A 64 2.91 -3.93 -3.87
N GLU A 65 4.15 -3.94 -3.43
CA GLU A 65 5.14 -4.79 -4.02
C GLU A 65 5.46 -5.83 -2.96
N ASP A 66 5.45 -7.10 -3.35
CA ASP A 66 6.22 -8.05 -2.58
C ASP A 66 7.67 -7.53 -2.49
N GLN A 67 8.41 -7.99 -1.49
CA GLN A 67 9.77 -7.51 -1.26
C GLN A 67 10.67 -7.66 -2.51
N ALA A 68 10.36 -8.59 -3.43
CA ALA A 68 11.11 -8.82 -4.64
C ALA A 68 10.85 -7.71 -5.68
N ALA A 69 9.60 -7.39 -5.97
CA ALA A 69 9.24 -6.26 -6.84
C ALA A 69 9.79 -4.93 -6.28
N TYR A 70 9.75 -4.75 -4.96
CA TYR A 70 10.35 -3.57 -4.32
C TYR A 70 11.83 -3.44 -4.66
N ARG A 71 12.57 -4.55 -4.55
CA ARG A 71 14.01 -4.59 -4.84
C ARG A 71 14.32 -4.40 -6.32
N GLU A 72 13.48 -4.93 -7.20
CA GLU A 72 13.67 -4.84 -8.65
C GLU A 72 13.43 -3.42 -9.17
N PHE A 73 12.41 -2.74 -8.66
CA PHE A 73 11.95 -1.48 -9.25
C PHE A 73 12.20 -0.22 -8.41
N SER A 74 12.95 -0.31 -7.29
CA SER A 74 13.39 0.85 -6.49
C SER A 74 14.82 1.33 -6.79
N GLN A 75 15.50 0.74 -7.77
CA GLN A 75 16.85 1.15 -8.17
C GLN A 75 16.84 2.38 -9.07
#